data_AF-A0A8C2JAH4-F1
#
_entry.id   AF-A0A8C2JAH4-F1
#
_cell.length_a   1.000
_cell.length_b   1.000
_cell.length_c   1.000
_cell.angle_alpha   90.00
_cell.angle_beta   90.00
_cell.angle_gamma   90.00
#
_symmetry.space_group_name_H-M   'P 1'
#
loop_
_entity.id
_entity.type
_entity.pdbx_description
1 polymer ?
#
loop_
_entity_poly.entity_id
_entity_poly.type
_entity_poly.pdbx_seq_one_letter_code
_entity_poly.pdbx_strand_id
1 'polypeptide(L)'
;MHLKAEENGSEGKTYKEVQKMIGCSAKMISNALKWRAKPERRGRKRKTTIKMDRRITRMAKAQPMITSRMIKDSLELPVSTVTVRRRLCVAILFSRIPRKVPLLKKRHVQKRLQFLCQIGLLSDRAPPEPW
;
A
#
# COMPACT_ATOMS: atom_id res chain seq x y z
N MET A 1 -16.15 18.38 -9.28
CA MET A 1 -17.57 18.77 -9.38
C MET A 1 -18.43 17.69 -8.72
N HIS A 2 -18.66 17.81 -7.42
CA HIS A 2 -19.70 17.05 -6.71
C HIS A 2 -20.96 17.91 -6.72
N LEU A 3 -21.80 17.76 -7.75
CA LEU A 3 -23.12 18.34 -7.75
C LEU A 3 -24.02 17.43 -6.91
N LYS A 4 -24.47 17.97 -5.77
CA LYS A 4 -25.53 17.40 -4.94
C LYS A 4 -26.74 17.12 -5.83
N ALA A 5 -26.98 15.84 -6.09
CA ALA A 5 -28.22 15.36 -6.72
C ALA A 5 -29.22 14.84 -5.66
N GLU A 6 -29.06 15.23 -4.40
CA GLU A 6 -29.93 14.78 -3.32
C GLU A 6 -31.12 15.72 -3.05
N GLU A 7 -31.16 16.92 -3.65
CA GLU A 7 -32.21 17.90 -3.33
C GLU A 7 -33.49 17.80 -4.18
N ASN A 8 -33.50 17.07 -5.31
CA ASN A 8 -34.68 16.98 -6.18
C ASN A 8 -35.50 15.69 -5.99
N GLY A 9 -35.19 14.89 -4.96
CA GLY A 9 -35.92 13.65 -4.66
C GLY A 9 -37.32 13.86 -4.08
N SER A 10 -37.69 15.10 -3.72
CA SER A 10 -38.88 15.43 -2.94
C SER A 10 -39.96 16.22 -3.71
N GLU A 11 -39.73 16.61 -4.98
CA GLU A 11 -40.66 17.50 -5.71
C GLU A 11 -41.65 16.79 -6.67
N GLY A 12 -41.70 15.44 -6.69
CA GLY A 12 -42.69 14.71 -7.50
C GLY A 12 -42.54 14.84 -9.03
N LYS A 13 -41.51 15.52 -9.53
CA LYS A 13 -41.25 15.73 -10.96
C LYS A 13 -40.96 14.40 -11.66
N THR A 14 -41.61 14.19 -12.81
CA THR A 14 -41.40 12.99 -13.62
C THR A 14 -40.10 13.06 -14.41
N TYR A 15 -39.52 11.90 -14.74
CA TYR A 15 -38.25 11.82 -15.47
C TYR A 15 -38.26 12.54 -16.83
N LYS A 16 -39.42 12.68 -17.49
CA LYS A 16 -39.57 13.41 -18.76
C LYS A 16 -39.43 14.92 -18.60
N GLU A 17 -39.88 15.47 -17.47
CA GLU A 17 -39.76 16.89 -17.16
C GLU A 17 -38.30 17.24 -16.87
N VAL A 18 -37.63 16.39 -16.08
CA VAL A 18 -36.19 16.50 -15.81
C VAL A 18 -35.37 16.34 -17.09
N GLN A 19 -35.78 15.44 -18.01
CA GLN A 19 -35.15 15.29 -19.32
C GLN A 19 -35.23 16.58 -20.16
N LYS A 20 -36.37 17.29 -20.17
CA LYS A 20 -36.52 18.54 -20.93
C LYS A 20 -35.70 19.69 -20.33
N MET A 21 -35.56 19.74 -19.00
CA MET A 21 -34.78 20.79 -18.33
C MET A 21 -33.26 20.61 -18.49
N ILE A 22 -32.77 19.37 -18.42
CA ILE A 22 -31.32 19.07 -18.35
C ILE A 22 -30.76 18.62 -19.72
N GLY A 23 -31.63 18.24 -20.67
CA GLY A 23 -31.22 17.71 -21.98
C GLY A 23 -30.61 16.30 -21.92
N CYS A 24 -30.73 15.59 -20.79
CA CYS A 24 -30.25 14.23 -20.61
C CYS A 24 -31.37 13.20 -20.83
N SER A 25 -31.05 12.01 -21.33
CA SER A 25 -32.04 10.93 -21.50
C SER A 25 -32.69 10.53 -20.17
N ALA A 26 -34.02 10.28 -20.16
CA ALA A 26 -34.74 9.70 -19.02
C ALA A 26 -34.07 8.41 -18.48
N LYS A 27 -33.40 7.63 -19.34
CA LYS A 27 -32.66 6.44 -18.91
C LYS A 27 -31.43 6.79 -18.08
N MET A 28 -30.71 7.86 -18.42
CA MET A 28 -29.57 8.35 -17.64
C MET A 28 -30.02 8.84 -16.27
N ILE A 29 -31.13 9.60 -16.22
CA ILE A 29 -31.72 10.08 -14.97
C ILE A 29 -32.10 8.90 -14.06
N SER A 30 -32.81 7.90 -14.60
CA SER A 30 -33.16 6.70 -13.85
C SER A 30 -31.93 5.90 -13.38
N ASN A 31 -30.91 5.75 -14.24
CA ASN A 31 -29.68 5.03 -13.90
C ASN A 31 -28.86 5.77 -12.84
N ALA A 32 -28.81 7.11 -12.89
CA ALA A 32 -28.11 7.95 -11.92
C ALA A 32 -28.79 7.89 -10.55
N LEU A 33 -30.13 8.00 -10.50
CA LEU A 33 -30.90 7.82 -9.26
C LEU A 33 -30.73 6.42 -8.66
N LYS A 34 -30.60 5.39 -9.50
CA LYS A 34 -30.35 3.99 -9.08
C LYS A 34 -28.88 3.69 -8.86
N TRP A 35 -27.98 4.64 -9.14
CA TRP A 35 -26.55 4.38 -9.09
C TRP A 35 -26.11 4.20 -7.64
N ARG A 36 -25.22 3.23 -7.43
CA ARG A 36 -24.57 2.97 -6.15
C ARG A 36 -23.09 2.73 -6.41
N ALA A 37 -22.25 3.07 -5.43
CA ALA A 37 -20.83 2.79 -5.49
C ALA A 37 -20.62 1.27 -5.66
N LYS A 38 -20.06 0.88 -6.81
CA LYS A 38 -19.69 -0.50 -7.11
C LYS A 38 -18.17 -0.61 -7.07
N PRO A 39 -17.62 -1.77 -6.63
CA PRO A 39 -16.19 -1.98 -6.74
C PRO A 39 -15.78 -1.93 -8.22
N GLU A 40 -14.67 -1.25 -8.50
CA GLU A 40 -14.14 -1.12 -9.85
C GLU A 40 -13.86 -2.51 -10.44
N ARG A 41 -14.51 -2.82 -11.56
CA ARG A 41 -14.39 -4.12 -12.24
C ARG A 41 -13.65 -4.01 -13.57
N ARG A 42 -13.31 -2.80 -14.03
CA ARG A 42 -12.60 -2.58 -15.29
C ARG A 42 -11.21 -3.19 -15.27
N GLY A 43 -10.76 -3.62 -16.44
CA GLY A 43 -9.42 -4.10 -16.70
C GLY A 43 -9.21 -5.61 -16.47
N ARG A 44 -8.01 -6.05 -16.81
CA ARG A 44 -7.61 -7.46 -16.74
C ARG A 44 -7.40 -7.92 -15.31
N LYS A 45 -7.95 -9.10 -14.97
CA LYS A 45 -7.72 -9.73 -13.67
C LYS A 45 -6.25 -10.08 -13.46
N ARG A 46 -5.81 -10.02 -12.20
CA ARG A 46 -4.42 -10.31 -11.81
C ARG A 46 -4.16 -11.82 -11.94
N LYS A 47 -2.96 -12.18 -12.43
CA LYS A 47 -2.49 -13.58 -12.43
C LYS A 47 -2.08 -14.07 -11.04
N THR A 48 -1.72 -13.17 -10.12
CA THR A 48 -1.31 -13.53 -8.76
C THR A 48 -2.52 -13.59 -7.83
N THR A 49 -2.50 -14.55 -6.91
CA THR A 49 -3.49 -14.66 -5.83
C THR A 49 -3.00 -13.94 -4.57
N ILE A 50 -3.93 -13.61 -3.67
CA ILE A 50 -3.62 -12.97 -2.38
C ILE A 50 -2.66 -13.85 -1.56
N LYS A 51 -2.82 -15.18 -1.62
CA LYS A 51 -1.94 -16.14 -0.92
C LYS A 51 -0.51 -16.08 -1.47
N MET A 52 -0.34 -16.00 -2.79
CA MET A 52 0.98 -15.86 -3.42
C MET A 52 1.64 -14.54 -3.01
N ASP A 53 0.90 -13.43 -3.06
CA ASP A 53 1.43 -12.11 -2.69
C ASP A 53 1.89 -12.10 -1.23
N ARG A 54 1.16 -12.77 -0.31
CA ARG A 54 1.59 -12.96 1.08
C ARG A 54 2.89 -13.77 1.21
N ARG A 55 3.05 -14.85 0.43
CA ARG A 55 4.29 -15.66 0.41
C ARG A 55 5.48 -14.83 -0.05
N ILE A 56 5.32 -14.06 -1.13
CA ILE A 56 6.33 -13.14 -1.67
C ILE A 56 6.77 -12.15 -0.59
N THR A 57 5.82 -11.47 0.05
CA THR A 57 6.11 -10.46 1.08
C THR A 57 6.78 -11.08 2.31
N ARG A 58 6.35 -12.27 2.74
CA ARG A 58 6.94 -12.97 3.88
C ARG A 58 8.41 -13.30 3.63
N MET A 59 8.72 -13.84 2.46
CA MET A 59 10.10 -14.22 2.14
C MET A 59 11.02 -13.00 2.02
N ALA A 60 10.53 -11.92 1.40
CA ALA A 60 11.27 -10.66 1.33
C ALA A 60 11.53 -10.03 2.71
N LYS A 61 10.61 -10.18 3.68
CA LYS A 61 10.82 -9.72 5.05
C LYS A 61 11.80 -10.60 5.83
N ALA A 62 11.75 -11.91 5.63
CA ALA A 62 12.66 -12.86 6.28
C ALA A 62 14.11 -12.68 5.80
N GLN A 63 14.30 -12.38 4.51
CA GLN A 63 15.61 -12.18 3.90
C GLN A 63 15.65 -10.86 3.13
N PRO A 64 16.01 -9.73 3.76
CA PRO A 64 15.95 -8.40 3.13
C PRO A 64 16.83 -8.22 1.89
N MET A 65 17.86 -9.05 1.71
CA MET A 65 18.82 -9.00 0.59
C MET A 65 18.45 -9.94 -0.57
N ILE A 66 17.33 -10.66 -0.48
CA ILE A 66 16.92 -11.59 -1.53
C ILE A 66 16.50 -10.85 -2.82
N THR A 67 16.88 -11.37 -3.97
CA THR A 67 16.50 -10.77 -5.26
C THR A 67 15.12 -11.23 -5.73
N SER A 68 14.45 -10.44 -6.57
CA SER A 68 13.15 -10.83 -7.15
C SER A 68 13.22 -12.09 -8.02
N ARG A 69 14.40 -12.38 -8.60
CA ARG A 69 14.63 -13.62 -9.38
C ARG A 69 14.65 -14.83 -8.44
N MET A 70 15.45 -14.76 -7.38
CA MET A 70 15.46 -15.81 -6.35
C MET A 70 14.09 -16.00 -5.73
N ILE A 71 13.33 -14.92 -5.46
CA ILE A 71 11.97 -15.05 -4.94
C ILE A 71 11.06 -15.85 -5.87
N LYS A 72 11.14 -15.58 -7.17
CA LYS A 72 10.34 -16.27 -8.18
C LYS A 72 10.71 -17.76 -8.21
N ASP A 73 12.01 -18.06 -8.24
CA ASP A 73 12.52 -19.40 -8.41
C ASP A 73 12.29 -20.25 -7.15
N SER A 74 12.55 -19.71 -5.95
CA SER A 74 12.31 -20.41 -4.67
C SER A 74 10.83 -20.68 -4.36
N LEU A 75 9.91 -19.89 -4.94
CA LEU A 75 8.47 -20.08 -4.78
C LEU A 75 7.81 -20.71 -6.01
N GLU A 76 8.60 -21.05 -7.03
CA GLU A 76 8.17 -21.63 -8.31
C GLU A 76 6.98 -20.90 -8.93
N LEU A 77 7.03 -19.56 -8.92
CA LEU A 77 5.88 -18.76 -9.33
C LEU A 77 5.74 -18.74 -10.87
N PRO A 78 4.53 -19.00 -11.41
CA PRO A 78 4.25 -18.94 -12.85
C PRO A 78 4.06 -17.50 -13.34
N VAL A 79 4.89 -16.56 -12.88
CA VAL A 79 4.86 -15.15 -13.23
C VAL A 79 6.24 -14.62 -13.55
N SER A 80 6.30 -13.51 -14.28
CA SER A 80 7.57 -12.85 -14.57
C SER A 80 8.19 -12.22 -13.31
N THR A 81 9.52 -12.12 -13.30
CA THR A 81 10.29 -11.46 -12.22
C THR A 81 9.85 -10.00 -12.01
N VAL A 82 9.48 -9.30 -13.08
CA VAL A 82 8.93 -7.94 -13.04
C VAL A 82 7.61 -7.90 -12.25
N THR A 83 6.78 -8.93 -12.40
CA THR A 83 5.51 -9.02 -11.66
C THR A 83 5.78 -9.17 -10.15
N VAL A 84 6.76 -10.00 -9.77
CA VAL A 84 7.20 -10.13 -8.37
C VAL A 84 7.68 -8.79 -7.82
N ARG A 85 8.53 -8.06 -8.57
CA ARG A 85 8.98 -6.71 -8.18
C ARG A 85 7.82 -5.74 -7.97
N ARG A 86 6.83 -5.73 -8.87
CA ARG A 86 5.62 -4.89 -8.71
C ARG A 86 4.84 -5.25 -7.45
N ARG A 87 4.75 -6.53 -7.07
CA ARG A 87 4.10 -6.96 -5.83
C ARG A 87 4.83 -6.48 -4.59
N LEU A 88 6.16 -6.52 -4.61
CA LEU A 88 6.98 -5.96 -3.53
C LEU A 88 6.78 -4.45 -3.39
N CYS A 89 6.76 -3.69 -4.50
CA CYS A 89 6.48 -2.26 -4.46
C CYS A 89 5.09 -1.93 -3.90
N VAL A 90 4.06 -2.70 -4.28
CA VAL A 90 2.70 -2.55 -3.71
C VAL A 90 2.70 -2.81 -2.19
N ALA A 91 3.56 -3.72 -1.72
CA ALA A 91 3.76 -3.99 -0.30
C ALA A 91 4.73 -3.02 0.39
N ILE A 92 5.14 -1.93 -0.29
CA ILE A 92 6.08 -0.90 0.22
C ILE A 92 7.47 -1.47 0.52
N LEU A 93 7.83 -2.60 -0.10
CA LEU A 93 9.17 -3.20 -0.02
C LEU A 93 9.98 -2.80 -1.24
N PHE A 94 10.83 -1.79 -1.06
CA PHE A 94 11.70 -1.28 -2.11
C PHE A 94 13.12 -1.83 -1.96
N SER A 95 13.76 -2.11 -3.08
CA SER A 95 15.20 -2.33 -3.10
C SER A 95 15.90 -1.05 -2.66
N ARG A 96 16.80 -1.16 -1.68
CA ARG A 96 17.64 -0.06 -1.19
C ARG A 96 19.09 -0.54 -1.14
N ILE A 97 20.02 0.40 -1.26
CA ILE A 97 21.44 0.14 -1.10
C ILE A 97 21.78 0.27 0.39
N PRO A 98 22.50 -0.70 1.00
CA PRO A 98 22.93 -0.58 2.39
C PRO A 98 23.88 0.62 2.56
N ARG A 99 23.76 1.33 3.68
CA ARG A 99 24.65 2.45 4.00
C ARG A 99 26.04 1.93 4.37
N LYS A 100 27.08 2.61 3.92
CA LYS A 100 28.45 2.39 4.40
C LYS A 100 28.52 2.87 5.85
N VAL A 101 28.65 1.93 6.79
CA VAL A 101 28.75 2.23 8.24
C VAL A 101 30.08 1.72 8.77
N PRO A 102 30.72 2.44 9.71
CA PRO A 102 31.95 1.95 10.34
C PRO A 102 31.67 0.69 11.14
N LEU A 103 32.60 -0.28 11.09
CA LEU A 103 32.51 -1.50 11.88
C LEU A 103 32.85 -1.19 13.34
N LEU A 104 31.83 -0.92 14.14
CA LEU A 104 32.00 -0.61 15.56
C LEU A 104 32.07 -1.89 16.40
N LYS A 105 33.11 -1.99 17.24
CA LYS A 105 33.17 -2.99 18.31
C LYS A 105 32.23 -2.60 19.46
N LYS A 106 31.77 -3.58 20.25
CA LYS A 106 30.87 -3.35 21.40
C LYS A 106 31.35 -2.22 22.33
N ARG A 107 32.65 -2.17 22.64
CA ARG A 107 33.27 -1.11 23.46
C ARG A 107 33.08 0.30 22.90
N HIS A 108 33.11 0.47 21.57
CA HIS A 108 32.96 1.77 20.93
C HIS A 108 31.49 2.23 20.99
N VAL A 109 30.55 1.29 20.90
CA VAL A 109 29.12 1.57 21.05
C VAL A 109 28.82 2.03 22.48
N GLN A 110 29.32 1.34 23.50
CA GLN A 110 29.14 1.71 24.91
C GLN A 110 29.66 3.12 25.21
N LYS A 111 30.89 3.45 24.79
CA LYS A 111 31.46 4.80 24.98
C LYS A 111 30.63 5.88 24.27
N ARG A 112 30.12 5.60 23.07
CA ARG A 112 29.24 6.54 22.35
C ARG A 112 27.92 6.76 23.08
N LEU A 113 27.31 5.70 23.61
CA LEU A 113 26.07 5.82 24.39
C LEU A 113 26.30 6.57 25.70
N GLN A 114 27.40 6.29 26.41
CA GLN A 114 27.79 7.02 27.63
C GLN A 114 28.02 8.51 27.35
N PHE A 115 28.71 8.84 26.26
CA PHE A 115 28.90 10.21 25.83
C PHE A 115 27.56 10.91 25.54
N LEU A 116 26.64 10.26 24.81
CA LEU A 116 25.30 10.80 24.52
C LEU A 116 24.46 11.03 25.78
N CYS A 117 24.57 10.12 26.75
CA CYS A 117 23.93 10.23 28.07
C CYS A 117 24.47 11.44 28.84
N GLN A 118 25.79 11.64 28.83
CA GLN A 118 26.45 12.74 29.54
C GLN A 118 26.11 14.12 28.97
N ILE A 119 25.96 14.25 27.65
CA ILE A 119 25.58 15.52 27.01
C ILE A 119 24.07 15.78 27.01
N GLY A 120 23.28 14.95 27.69
CA GLY A 120 21.83 15.15 27.90
C GLY A 120 20.94 14.89 26.68
N LEU A 121 21.47 14.30 25.61
CA LEU A 121 20.69 13.97 24.40
C LEU A 121 19.95 12.62 24.50
N LEU A 122 20.22 11.85 25.55
CA LEU A 122 19.55 10.60 25.86
C LEU A 122 19.10 10.66 27.32
N SER A 123 17.85 11.07 27.57
CA SER A 123 17.27 11.10 28.91
C SER A 123 17.07 9.67 29.43
N ASP A 124 17.62 9.43 30.62
CA ASP A 124 17.69 8.19 31.38
C ASP A 124 16.62 7.15 31.03
N ARG A 125 17.01 6.17 30.21
CA ARG A 125 16.39 4.85 30.24
C ARG A 125 17.44 3.90 30.77
N ALA A 126 17.11 3.28 31.90
CA ALA A 126 17.97 2.37 32.65
C ALA A 126 18.81 1.45 31.74
N PRO A 127 20.08 1.18 32.09
CA PRO A 127 20.91 0.25 31.34
C PRO A 127 20.16 -1.08 31.17
N PRO A 128 20.03 -1.63 29.95
CA PRO A 128 19.39 -2.93 29.79
C PRO A 128 20.22 -3.98 30.54
N GLU A 129 19.56 -4.68 31.45
CA GLU A 129 20.07 -5.80 32.27
C GLU A 129 20.94 -6.75 31.43
N PRO A 130 22.05 -7.25 32.00
CA PRO A 130 22.92 -8.20 31.31
C PRO A 130 22.19 -9.54 31.13
N TRP A 131 22.21 -10.07 29.90
CA TRP A 131 21.86 -11.45 29.60
C TRP A 131 22.97 -12.40 30.05
#